data_AF-A0A0B8QDT7-F1
#
_entry.id   AF-A0A0B8QDT7-F1
#
_cell.length_a   1.000
_cell.length_b   1.000
_cell.length_c   1.000
_cell.angle_alpha   90.00
_cell.angle_beta   90.00
_cell.angle_gamma   90.00
#
_symmetry.space_group_name_H-M   'P 1'
#
loop_
_entity.id
_entity.type
_entity.pdbx_description
1 polymer ?
#
loop_
_entity_poly.entity_id
_entity_poly.type
_entity_poly.pdbx_seq_one_letter_code
_entity_poly.pdbx_strand_id
1 'polypeptide(L)'
;MLRHTHYKLKNAKGMNLRILLIATLFLSSAASSEELLRCPEEKNETAPTSRYSNFDSLYGWGKHFGYEHSAQIVTDPLNERNKVLRVELRDGDVYKTRSGEHYRAEVYETFRAKFDTPMQYSFKVLVTDEWQSADVRALIAQWHGTPDRHLGEISRSPNLGIELRNDRFLIRGQTSSEPINKHNKIGMHRETYFLSEPIKHNHWYQFDIDVTWSHTSNGSLKLKLDGDTVIDRQGPTSYYDCVGPYFKMGIYRDKTPKPFVIYFDDFSRQTTAE
;
A
#
# COMPACT_ATOMS: atom_id res chain seq x y z
N MET A 1 18.31 48.03 -79.35
CA MET A 1 17.85 49.38 -79.76
C MET A 1 16.39 49.52 -79.33
N LEU A 2 16.12 50.47 -78.44
CA LEU A 2 14.86 50.63 -77.70
C LEU A 2 13.63 50.74 -78.61
N ARG A 3 12.49 50.14 -78.20
CA ARG A 3 11.18 50.77 -78.33
C ARG A 3 10.30 50.44 -77.11
N HIS A 4 9.98 51.49 -76.36
CA HIS A 4 8.87 51.53 -75.41
C HIS A 4 7.54 51.51 -76.16
N THR A 5 6.58 50.77 -75.64
CA THR A 5 5.16 51.03 -75.93
C THR A 5 4.33 50.83 -74.66
N HIS A 6 3.63 51.89 -74.28
CA HIS A 6 2.65 51.95 -73.20
C HIS A 6 1.50 50.95 -73.41
N TYR A 7 1.00 50.37 -72.33
CA TYR A 7 -0.39 49.90 -72.27
C TYR A 7 -1.07 50.33 -70.96
N LYS A 8 -2.23 50.97 -71.15
CA LYS A 8 -3.15 51.49 -70.13
C LYS A 8 -3.84 50.34 -69.38
N LEU A 9 -3.97 50.51 -68.06
CA LEU A 9 -4.93 49.79 -67.23
C LEU A 9 -6.37 50.10 -67.68
N LYS A 10 -7.18 49.05 -67.86
CA LYS A 10 -8.64 49.12 -67.72
C LYS A 10 -9.17 47.90 -66.98
N ASN A 11 -10.03 48.21 -66.02
CA ASN A 11 -10.71 47.38 -65.04
C ASN A 11 -11.44 46.15 -65.60
N ALA A 12 -11.30 45.02 -64.90
CA ALA A 12 -12.30 43.94 -64.83
C ALA A 12 -12.32 43.46 -63.36
N LYS A 13 -13.28 43.92 -62.56
CA LYS A 13 -14.54 43.23 -62.22
C LYS A 13 -14.35 41.81 -61.68
N GLY A 14 -14.53 41.69 -60.36
CA GLY A 14 -15.32 40.65 -59.72
C GLY A 14 -14.69 39.26 -59.62
N MET A 15 -13.92 39.03 -58.55
CA MET A 15 -13.53 37.68 -58.14
C MET A 15 -14.08 37.42 -56.72
N ASN A 16 -15.23 36.75 -56.66
CA ASN A 16 -15.76 36.15 -55.43
C ASN A 16 -15.01 34.83 -55.22
N LEU A 17 -13.90 34.89 -54.48
CA LEU A 17 -13.19 33.70 -54.03
C LEU A 17 -13.82 33.24 -52.71
N ARG A 18 -14.77 32.30 -52.79
CA ARG A 18 -15.21 31.55 -51.60
C ARG A 18 -14.09 30.58 -51.22
N ILE A 19 -13.22 31.02 -50.30
CA ILE A 19 -12.30 30.14 -49.58
C ILE A 19 -13.17 29.29 -48.64
N LEU A 20 -13.34 28.01 -48.98
CA LEU A 20 -13.93 27.02 -48.08
C LEU A 20 -12.85 26.64 -47.07
N LEU A 21 -12.83 27.31 -45.92
CA LEU A 21 -12.05 26.89 -44.76
C LEU A 21 -12.72 25.62 -44.21
N ILE A 22 -12.20 24.44 -44.54
CA ILE A 22 -12.55 23.22 -43.82
C ILE A 22 -11.78 23.29 -42.50
N ALA A 23 -12.38 23.93 -41.50
CA ALA A 23 -11.97 23.77 -40.12
C ALA A 23 -12.44 22.40 -39.65
N THR A 24 -11.59 21.38 -39.80
CA THR A 24 -11.72 20.16 -39.00
C THR A 24 -11.51 20.56 -37.55
N LEU A 25 -12.61 20.82 -36.83
CA LEU A 25 -12.61 20.79 -35.38
C LEU A 25 -12.25 19.36 -34.95
N PHE A 26 -10.98 19.14 -34.62
CA PHE A 26 -10.66 18.13 -33.62
C PHE A 26 -11.22 18.67 -32.30
N LEU A 27 -12.46 18.32 -31.98
CA LEU A 27 -12.92 18.30 -30.59
C LEU A 27 -12.14 17.18 -29.91
N SER A 28 -10.90 17.46 -29.48
CA SER A 28 -10.35 16.71 -28.36
C SER A 28 -11.18 17.12 -27.16
N SER A 29 -12.06 16.24 -26.70
CA SER A 29 -12.67 16.39 -25.38
C SER A 29 -11.52 16.33 -24.37
N ALA A 30 -10.99 17.50 -23.99
CA ALA A 30 -10.21 17.60 -22.77
C ALA A 30 -11.19 17.30 -21.64
N ALA A 31 -11.21 16.04 -21.18
CA ALA A 31 -11.87 15.68 -19.95
C ALA A 31 -11.45 16.70 -18.89
N SER A 32 -12.40 17.24 -18.13
CA SER A 32 -12.06 18.19 -17.08
C SER A 32 -11.12 17.51 -16.07
N SER A 33 -10.28 18.28 -15.39
CA SER A 33 -9.38 17.72 -14.38
C SER A 33 -10.13 16.93 -13.30
N GLU A 34 -11.39 17.27 -13.03
CA GLU A 34 -12.27 16.54 -12.11
C GLU A 34 -12.72 15.18 -12.66
N GLU A 35 -13.01 15.11 -13.97
CA GLU A 35 -13.38 13.85 -14.62
C GLU A 35 -12.21 12.87 -14.66
N LEU A 36 -10.97 13.39 -14.79
CA LEU A 36 -9.76 12.59 -14.73
C LEU A 36 -9.45 12.04 -13.35
N LEU A 37 -9.85 12.70 -12.26
CA LEU A 37 -9.63 12.25 -10.87
C LEU A 37 -10.75 11.35 -10.35
N ARG A 38 -11.77 11.08 -11.17
CA ARG A 38 -12.93 10.31 -10.74
C ARG A 38 -12.54 8.85 -10.51
N CYS A 39 -12.84 8.36 -9.30
CA CYS A 39 -12.67 6.97 -8.97
C CYS A 39 -13.54 6.06 -9.85
N PRO A 40 -12.96 4.98 -10.42
CA PRO A 40 -13.74 3.94 -11.09
C PRO A 40 -14.78 3.36 -10.13
N GLU A 41 -15.92 2.93 -10.66
CA GLU A 41 -16.91 2.22 -9.84
C GLU A 41 -16.26 1.00 -9.17
N GLU A 42 -16.34 0.97 -7.84
CA GLU A 42 -15.90 -0.19 -7.07
C GLU A 42 -16.75 -1.40 -7.46
N LYS A 43 -16.10 -2.48 -7.91
CA LYS A 43 -16.77 -3.76 -8.00
C LYS A 43 -17.02 -4.21 -6.57
N ASN A 44 -18.30 -4.28 -6.16
CA ASN A 44 -18.77 -4.70 -4.83
C ASN A 44 -17.76 -5.60 -4.11
N GLU A 45 -17.07 -5.05 -3.11
CA GLU A 45 -16.16 -5.84 -2.29
C GLU A 45 -16.96 -6.85 -1.47
N THR A 46 -16.74 -8.14 -1.75
CA THR A 46 -17.43 -9.24 -1.08
C THR A 46 -16.75 -9.64 0.23
N ALA A 47 -15.69 -8.95 0.65
CA ALA A 47 -14.97 -9.29 1.86
C ALA A 47 -15.75 -8.83 3.10
N PRO A 48 -15.87 -9.67 4.15
CA PRO A 48 -16.63 -9.31 5.33
C PRO A 48 -15.97 -8.14 6.07
N THR A 49 -16.81 -7.29 6.67
CA THR A 49 -16.40 -6.10 7.44
C THR A 49 -15.65 -6.47 8.73
N SER A 50 -15.84 -7.70 9.21
CA SER A 50 -15.02 -8.30 10.26
C SER A 50 -14.37 -9.62 9.81
N ARG A 51 -13.25 -9.95 10.42
CA ARG A 51 -12.58 -11.25 10.27
C ARG A 51 -11.86 -11.59 11.57
N TYR A 52 -11.87 -12.88 11.92
CA TYR A 52 -10.97 -13.47 12.91
C TYR A 52 -10.24 -14.65 12.28
N SER A 53 -8.98 -14.86 12.68
CA SER A 53 -8.13 -15.96 12.26
C SER A 53 -7.17 -16.33 13.40
N ASN A 54 -7.43 -17.48 14.03
CA ASN A 54 -6.51 -18.19 14.92
C ASN A 54 -5.51 -19.08 14.15
N PHE A 55 -5.44 -18.92 12.82
CA PHE A 55 -4.54 -19.67 11.95
C PHE A 55 -4.66 -21.20 11.99
N ASP A 56 -5.85 -21.74 12.24
CA ASP A 56 -6.13 -23.16 11.94
C ASP A 56 -6.02 -23.48 10.42
N SER A 57 -6.11 -22.45 9.56
CA SER A 57 -5.96 -22.55 8.12
C SER A 57 -5.55 -21.23 7.49
N LEU A 58 -4.88 -21.29 6.33
CA LEU A 58 -4.63 -20.14 5.46
C LEU A 58 -5.78 -19.86 4.46
N TYR A 59 -6.91 -20.55 4.57
CA TYR A 59 -8.08 -20.30 3.72
C TYR A 59 -8.55 -18.84 3.85
N GLY A 60 -8.90 -18.23 2.72
CA GLY A 60 -9.31 -16.82 2.63
C GLY A 60 -8.17 -15.79 2.69
N TRP A 61 -6.93 -16.21 2.95
CA TRP A 61 -5.76 -15.34 2.84
C TRP A 61 -5.21 -15.31 1.42
N GLY A 62 -4.93 -14.10 0.91
CA GLY A 62 -4.06 -13.92 -0.24
C GLY A 62 -2.62 -14.28 0.09
N LYS A 63 -1.81 -14.65 -0.91
CA LYS A 63 -0.45 -15.18 -0.72
C LYS A 63 0.56 -14.43 -1.59
N HIS A 64 1.64 -13.97 -0.97
CA HIS A 64 2.84 -13.45 -1.61
C HIS A 64 4.09 -14.19 -1.10
N PHE A 65 4.16 -15.49 -1.40
CA PHE A 65 5.32 -16.34 -1.17
C PHE A 65 5.38 -17.42 -2.26
N GLY A 66 6.59 -17.92 -2.53
CA GLY A 66 6.84 -18.86 -3.64
C GLY A 66 7.14 -20.30 -3.20
N TYR A 67 7.45 -20.52 -1.92
CA TYR A 67 7.92 -21.81 -1.41
C TYR A 67 7.00 -22.34 -0.32
N GLU A 68 6.89 -23.67 -0.22
CA GLU A 68 6.02 -24.31 0.77
C GLU A 68 6.42 -24.00 2.22
N HIS A 69 7.72 -23.88 2.50
CA HIS A 69 8.22 -23.53 3.83
C HIS A 69 7.95 -22.06 4.21
N SER A 70 7.64 -21.20 3.24
CA SER A 70 7.56 -19.76 3.49
C SER A 70 6.41 -19.33 4.37
N ALA A 71 5.31 -20.09 4.39
CA ALA A 71 4.16 -19.83 5.25
C ALA A 71 3.42 -21.14 5.53
N GLN A 72 3.43 -21.57 6.80
CA GLN A 72 2.88 -22.86 7.22
C GLN A 72 2.09 -22.71 8.52
N ILE A 73 1.01 -23.49 8.65
CA ILE A 73 0.36 -23.67 9.94
C ILE A 73 1.11 -24.75 10.70
N VAL A 74 1.64 -24.40 11.87
CA VAL A 74 2.45 -25.29 12.71
C VAL A 74 1.93 -25.29 14.14
N THR A 75 2.43 -26.22 14.97
CA THR A 75 2.21 -26.15 16.42
C THR A 75 2.92 -24.92 16.98
N ASP A 76 2.25 -24.17 17.86
CA ASP A 76 2.85 -23.05 18.59
C ASP A 76 4.06 -23.53 19.39
N PRO A 77 5.25 -22.94 19.20
CA PRO A 77 6.48 -23.37 19.89
C PRO A 77 6.42 -23.15 21.41
N LEU A 78 5.50 -22.33 21.93
CA LEU A 78 5.33 -22.08 23.36
C LEU A 78 4.08 -22.75 23.96
N ASN A 79 3.21 -23.34 23.13
CA ASN A 79 1.98 -24.00 23.58
C ASN A 79 1.53 -25.09 22.60
N GLU A 80 1.84 -26.36 22.90
CA GLU A 80 1.55 -27.48 22.00
C GLU A 80 0.06 -27.69 21.67
N ARG A 81 -0.85 -27.06 22.41
CA ARG A 81 -2.30 -27.11 22.18
C ARG A 81 -2.80 -26.07 21.17
N ASN A 82 -1.93 -25.18 20.70
CA ASN A 82 -2.27 -24.10 19.78
C ASN A 82 -1.63 -24.31 18.40
N LYS A 83 -2.24 -23.73 17.36
CA LYS A 83 -1.71 -23.68 16.00
C LYS A 83 -1.48 -22.24 15.61
N VAL A 84 -0.37 -21.98 14.92
CA VAL A 84 0.06 -20.63 14.56
C VAL A 84 0.58 -20.59 13.13
N LEU A 85 0.53 -19.42 12.53
CA LEU A 85 1.20 -19.17 11.27
C LEU A 85 2.70 -18.99 11.51
N ARG A 86 3.53 -19.91 11.01
CA ARG A 86 4.98 -19.73 10.88
C ARG A 86 5.31 -19.18 9.51
N VAL A 87 6.09 -18.12 9.47
CA VAL A 87 6.64 -17.53 8.24
C VAL A 87 8.15 -17.64 8.28
N GLU A 88 8.73 -18.22 7.23
CA GLU A 88 10.17 -18.40 7.08
C GLU A 88 10.64 -17.80 5.75
N LEU A 89 11.76 -17.08 5.79
CA LEU A 89 12.41 -16.58 4.60
C LEU A 89 13.91 -16.88 4.68
N ARG A 90 14.38 -17.77 3.80
CA ARG A 90 15.78 -18.21 3.71
C ARG A 90 16.58 -17.27 2.81
N ASP A 91 17.88 -17.53 2.71
CA ASP A 91 18.70 -16.88 1.67
C ASP A 91 18.18 -17.27 0.28
N GLY A 92 18.17 -16.31 -0.64
CA GLY A 92 17.70 -16.53 -2.02
C GLY A 92 16.17 -16.62 -2.20
N ASP A 93 15.39 -16.81 -1.14
CA ASP A 93 13.92 -16.88 -1.26
C ASP A 93 13.34 -15.55 -1.73
N VAL A 94 12.70 -15.56 -2.89
CA VAL A 94 12.02 -14.40 -3.48
C VAL A 94 10.60 -14.71 -3.92
N TYR A 95 9.76 -13.69 -3.95
CA TYR A 95 8.45 -13.71 -4.58
C TYR A 95 8.40 -12.71 -5.72
N LYS A 96 7.98 -13.18 -6.91
CA LYS A 96 7.86 -12.34 -8.10
C LYS A 96 6.55 -11.55 -8.07
N THR A 97 6.68 -10.23 -8.16
CA THR A 97 5.56 -9.29 -8.27
C THR A 97 5.62 -8.55 -9.61
N ARG A 98 4.66 -7.65 -9.87
CA ARG A 98 4.71 -6.77 -11.04
C ARG A 98 5.91 -5.83 -11.07
N SER A 99 6.49 -5.51 -9.91
CA SER A 99 7.67 -4.63 -9.80
C SER A 99 9.00 -5.37 -9.75
N GLY A 100 9.00 -6.69 -9.91
CA GLY A 100 10.20 -7.54 -9.86
C GLY A 100 10.16 -8.57 -8.74
N GLU A 101 11.31 -9.19 -8.51
CA GLU A 101 11.53 -10.16 -7.44
C GLU A 101 11.85 -9.46 -6.12
N HIS A 102 11.22 -9.91 -5.04
CA HIS A 102 11.37 -9.32 -3.71
C HIS A 102 11.59 -10.42 -2.68
N TYR A 103 12.48 -10.20 -1.72
CA TYR A 103 12.67 -11.09 -0.56
C TYR A 103 11.44 -11.01 0.34
N ARG A 104 10.46 -11.87 0.08
CA ARG A 104 9.12 -11.74 0.61
C ARG A 104 8.44 -13.10 0.83
N ALA A 105 7.87 -13.24 2.01
CA ALA A 105 6.86 -14.23 2.33
C ALA A 105 5.75 -13.58 3.16
N GLU A 106 4.60 -13.28 2.56
CA GLU A 106 3.49 -12.62 3.26
C GLU A 106 2.14 -13.26 2.93
N VAL A 107 1.22 -13.23 3.89
CA VAL A 107 -0.21 -13.37 3.66
C VAL A 107 -0.88 -12.00 3.68
N TYR A 108 -2.00 -11.84 2.98
CA TYR A 108 -2.70 -10.56 2.91
C TYR A 108 -4.22 -10.67 2.90
N GLU A 109 -4.89 -9.64 3.42
CA GLU A 109 -6.34 -9.44 3.31
C GLU A 109 -6.72 -8.99 1.90
N THR A 110 -7.77 -9.57 1.33
CA THR A 110 -8.39 -9.02 0.12
C THR A 110 -9.25 -7.80 0.41
N PHE A 111 -9.73 -7.66 1.65
CA PHE A 111 -10.48 -6.52 2.15
C PHE A 111 -9.68 -5.21 2.02
N ARG A 112 -10.32 -4.18 1.46
CA ARG A 112 -9.78 -2.82 1.43
C ARG A 112 -10.50 -1.99 2.48
N ALA A 113 -9.72 -1.31 3.31
CA ALA A 113 -10.29 -0.43 4.31
C ALA A 113 -11.06 0.71 3.63
N LYS A 114 -12.24 1.05 4.16
CA LYS A 114 -12.95 2.25 3.75
C LYS A 114 -12.25 3.46 4.36
N PHE A 115 -12.08 4.52 3.56
CA PHE A 115 -11.60 5.79 4.09
C PHE A 115 -12.62 6.40 5.06
N ASP A 116 -12.10 7.22 5.98
CA ASP A 116 -12.86 7.98 6.98
C ASP A 116 -13.81 7.13 7.84
N THR A 117 -13.57 5.81 7.88
CA THR A 117 -14.32 4.85 8.68
C THR A 117 -13.39 4.28 9.75
N PRO A 118 -13.75 4.36 11.04
CA PRO A 118 -12.91 3.82 12.08
C PRO A 118 -12.85 2.28 12.01
N MET A 119 -11.63 1.76 12.20
CA MET A 119 -11.31 0.35 12.08
C MET A 119 -10.42 -0.10 13.23
N GLN A 120 -10.59 -1.37 13.59
CA GLN A 120 -9.76 -2.05 14.57
C GLN A 120 -9.04 -3.22 13.92
N TYR A 121 -7.77 -3.36 14.26
CA TYR A 121 -6.94 -4.50 13.93
C TYR A 121 -6.26 -4.99 15.20
N SER A 122 -6.15 -6.31 15.35
CA SER A 122 -5.43 -6.93 16.45
C SER A 122 -4.72 -8.17 15.93
N PHE A 123 -3.49 -8.42 16.37
CA PHE A 123 -2.75 -9.64 16.06
C PHE A 123 -1.57 -9.81 17.00
N LYS A 124 -1.09 -11.05 17.09
CA LYS A 124 0.07 -11.41 17.88
C LYS A 124 1.26 -11.75 17.00
N VAL A 125 2.45 -11.44 17.51
CA VAL A 125 3.73 -11.77 16.88
C VAL A 125 4.64 -12.44 17.90
N LEU A 126 5.27 -13.54 17.51
CA LEU A 126 6.30 -14.20 18.30
C LEU A 126 7.60 -14.27 17.50
N VAL A 127 8.65 -13.73 18.10
CA VAL A 127 10.02 -13.82 17.61
C VAL A 127 10.75 -14.80 18.52
N THR A 128 11.16 -15.95 17.98
CA THR A 128 11.92 -16.97 18.71
C THR A 128 13.41 -16.80 18.49
N ASP A 129 14.23 -17.60 19.17
CA ASP A 129 15.68 -17.64 18.95
C ASP A 129 16.09 -18.16 17.55
N GLU A 130 15.13 -18.64 16.73
CA GLU A 130 15.38 -18.92 15.31
C GLU A 130 15.58 -17.64 14.48
N TRP A 131 15.09 -16.49 14.96
CA TRP A 131 15.27 -15.22 14.28
C TRP A 131 16.73 -14.79 14.32
N GLN A 132 17.40 -14.85 13.16
CA GLN A 132 18.79 -14.41 13.05
C GLN A 132 18.85 -12.94 12.64
N SER A 133 18.93 -12.06 13.64
CA SER A 133 18.93 -10.61 13.44
C SER A 133 19.99 -10.16 12.44
N ALA A 134 19.59 -9.28 11.52
CA ALA A 134 20.45 -8.63 10.56
C ALA A 134 20.10 -7.13 10.54
N ASP A 135 21.10 -6.27 10.29
CA ASP A 135 20.87 -4.84 10.15
C ASP A 135 20.31 -4.50 8.75
N VAL A 136 19.14 -5.06 8.45
CA VAL A 136 18.38 -4.82 7.22
C VAL A 136 16.95 -4.48 7.58
N ARG A 137 16.26 -3.80 6.67
CA ARG A 137 14.83 -3.56 6.80
C ARG A 137 14.08 -4.89 6.74
N ALA A 138 13.12 -5.11 7.63
CA ALA A 138 12.22 -6.27 7.61
C ALA A 138 10.83 -5.87 8.08
N LEU A 139 9.90 -5.66 7.14
CA LEU A 139 8.49 -5.48 7.49
C LEU A 139 7.91 -6.81 7.94
N ILE A 140 7.26 -6.80 9.10
CA ILE A 140 6.55 -7.95 9.66
C ILE A 140 5.03 -7.82 9.54
N ALA A 141 4.54 -6.58 9.52
CA ALA A 141 3.15 -6.24 9.23
C ALA A 141 3.08 -4.91 8.49
N GLN A 142 2.11 -4.77 7.60
CA GLN A 142 1.92 -3.54 6.83
C GLN A 142 0.49 -3.35 6.34
N TRP A 143 0.06 -2.09 6.25
CA TRP A 143 -1.13 -1.64 5.57
C TRP A 143 -0.70 -0.96 4.28
N HIS A 144 -0.79 -1.69 3.19
CA HIS A 144 -0.28 -1.23 1.90
C HIS A 144 -1.38 -0.45 1.17
N GLY A 145 -1.07 0.75 0.66
CA GLY A 145 -2.01 1.54 -0.15
C GLY A 145 -2.41 0.82 -1.43
N THR A 146 -3.48 1.27 -2.08
CA THR A 146 -4.02 0.69 -3.31
C THR A 146 -3.89 1.70 -4.45
N PRO A 147 -2.77 1.72 -5.19
CA PRO A 147 -2.51 2.80 -6.12
C PRO A 147 -3.53 2.89 -7.24
N ASP A 148 -3.88 4.12 -7.60
CA ASP A 148 -4.80 4.45 -8.67
C ASP A 148 -4.14 4.22 -10.03
N ARG A 149 -4.11 2.94 -10.44
CA ARG A 149 -3.45 2.51 -11.67
C ARG A 149 -4.06 3.14 -12.92
N HIS A 150 -5.34 3.52 -12.87
CA HIS A 150 -6.01 4.24 -13.94
C HIS A 150 -5.43 5.65 -14.15
N LEU A 151 -4.78 6.24 -13.14
CA LEU A 151 -4.06 7.52 -13.19
C LEU A 151 -2.55 7.34 -13.44
N GLY A 152 -2.09 6.10 -13.62
CA GLY A 152 -0.68 5.76 -13.81
C GLY A 152 0.14 5.78 -12.52
N GLU A 153 -0.49 5.68 -11.35
CA GLU A 153 0.23 5.59 -10.08
C GLU A 153 1.09 4.32 -9.96
N ILE A 154 2.13 4.42 -9.14
CA ILE A 154 3.08 3.33 -8.87
C ILE A 154 2.87 2.71 -7.48
N SER A 155 3.49 1.57 -7.23
CA SER A 155 3.55 1.03 -5.87
C SER A 155 4.39 1.97 -4.99
N ARG A 156 3.91 2.25 -3.78
CA ARG A 156 4.53 3.14 -2.80
C ARG A 156 4.83 2.36 -1.52
N SER A 157 5.53 3.01 -0.58
CA SER A 157 5.67 2.49 0.79
C SER A 157 4.28 2.30 1.41
N PRO A 158 4.13 1.36 2.37
CA PRO A 158 2.87 1.18 3.06
C PRO A 158 2.47 2.45 3.84
N ASN A 159 1.16 2.61 4.05
CA ASN A 159 0.60 3.70 4.84
C ASN A 159 0.98 3.58 6.31
N LEU A 160 1.04 2.35 6.81
CA LEU A 160 1.58 1.99 8.12
C LEU A 160 2.40 0.71 7.96
N GLY A 161 3.61 0.69 8.50
CA GLY A 161 4.49 -0.47 8.51
C GLY A 161 5.08 -0.70 9.89
N ILE A 162 5.12 -1.96 10.31
CA ILE A 162 5.82 -2.42 11.50
C ILE A 162 7.04 -3.21 11.01
N GLU A 163 8.22 -2.68 11.28
CA GLU A 163 9.49 -3.30 10.97
C GLU A 163 10.09 -3.95 12.22
N LEU A 164 10.77 -5.09 12.06
CA LEU A 164 11.66 -5.66 13.07
C LEU A 164 13.10 -5.50 12.58
N ARG A 165 13.86 -4.64 13.23
CA ARG A 165 15.25 -4.34 12.85
C ARG A 165 16.10 -4.16 14.09
N ASN A 166 17.23 -4.87 14.15
CA ASN A 166 18.13 -4.87 15.31
C ASN A 166 17.37 -5.12 16.63
N ASP A 167 16.52 -6.15 16.61
CA ASP A 167 15.66 -6.58 17.72
C ASP A 167 14.78 -5.46 18.28
N ARG A 168 14.38 -4.50 17.45
CA ARG A 168 13.43 -3.45 17.84
C ARG A 168 12.31 -3.37 16.84
N PHE A 169 11.11 -3.15 17.34
CA PHE A 169 9.99 -2.73 16.52
C PHE A 169 10.16 -1.27 16.14
N LEU A 170 10.07 -1.00 14.85
CA LEU A 170 10.12 0.34 14.28
C LEU A 170 8.83 0.55 13.48
N ILE A 171 7.99 1.48 13.96
CA ILE A 171 6.67 1.74 13.38
C ILE A 171 6.72 3.05 12.62
N ARG A 172 6.37 3.00 11.34
CA ARG A 172 6.47 4.12 10.40
C ARG A 172 5.20 4.27 9.58
N GLY A 173 4.91 5.51 9.21
CA GLY A 173 3.83 5.83 8.29
C GLY A 173 4.29 6.61 7.08
N GLN A 174 3.49 6.51 6.02
CA GLN A 174 3.65 7.34 4.83
C GLN A 174 2.28 7.80 4.28
N THR A 175 2.18 9.09 4.00
CA THR A 175 0.97 9.74 3.49
C THR A 175 1.30 10.68 2.32
N SER A 176 0.27 11.13 1.62
CA SER A 176 0.36 12.21 0.64
C SER A 176 -1.01 12.84 0.46
N SER A 177 -1.04 14.17 0.36
CA SER A 177 -2.21 14.94 -0.03
C SER A 177 -2.33 15.13 -1.54
N GLU A 178 -1.30 14.72 -2.31
CA GLU A 178 -1.32 14.80 -3.76
C GLU A 178 -2.27 13.73 -4.33
N PRO A 179 -3.22 14.08 -5.20
CA PRO A 179 -4.20 13.15 -5.75
C PRO A 179 -3.62 12.16 -6.77
N ILE A 180 -2.38 12.38 -7.22
CA ILE A 180 -1.69 11.50 -8.15
C ILE A 180 -0.23 11.35 -7.74
N ASN A 181 0.21 10.12 -7.49
CA ASN A 181 1.56 9.79 -7.06
C ASN A 181 2.27 8.86 -8.05
N LYS A 182 3.00 9.47 -8.99
CA LYS A 182 3.86 8.76 -9.97
C LYS A 182 5.29 8.52 -9.47
N HIS A 183 5.61 9.00 -8.27
CA HIS A 183 6.92 8.86 -7.65
C HIS A 183 6.78 8.39 -6.21
N ASN A 184 7.75 7.62 -5.73
CA ASN A 184 7.77 7.14 -4.36
C ASN A 184 8.47 8.12 -3.40
N LYS A 185 8.99 9.27 -3.84
CA LYS A 185 9.71 10.23 -2.99
C LYS A 185 9.10 11.63 -2.96
N ILE A 186 8.61 12.10 -4.10
CA ILE A 186 8.07 13.46 -4.28
C ILE A 186 6.64 13.49 -3.74
N GLY A 187 6.29 14.53 -2.99
CA GLY A 187 4.95 14.71 -2.40
C GLY A 187 4.61 13.74 -1.27
N MET A 188 5.59 12.93 -0.81
CA MET A 188 5.38 11.94 0.24
C MET A 188 5.77 12.51 1.60
N HIS A 189 4.89 12.40 2.59
CA HIS A 189 5.21 12.68 3.99
C HIS A 189 5.51 11.35 4.70
N ARG A 190 6.71 11.23 5.28
CA ARG A 190 7.16 10.04 6.00
C ARG A 190 7.40 10.36 7.45
N GLU A 191 6.95 9.48 8.33
CA GLU A 191 7.09 9.69 9.77
C GLU A 191 7.51 8.38 10.45
N THR A 192 8.41 8.48 11.42
CA THR A 192 8.65 7.40 12.39
C THR A 192 7.82 7.72 13.61
N TYR A 193 6.84 6.86 13.91
CA TYR A 193 5.93 7.08 15.02
C TYR A 193 6.49 6.50 16.32
N PHE A 194 7.19 5.37 16.23
CA PHE A 194 7.67 4.66 17.41
C PHE A 194 8.90 3.81 17.11
N LEU A 195 9.81 3.73 18.08
CA LEU A 195 10.93 2.80 18.13
C LEU A 195 10.93 2.16 19.51
N SER A 196 10.81 0.84 19.58
CA SER A 196 10.75 0.12 20.85
C SER A 196 12.11 0.00 21.53
N GLU A 197 12.10 -0.34 22.82
CA GLU A 197 13.23 -1.04 23.43
C GLU A 197 13.50 -2.40 22.76
N PRO A 198 14.68 -3.01 22.96
CA PRO A 198 14.95 -4.33 22.40
C PRO A 198 13.86 -5.32 22.83
N ILE A 199 13.40 -6.12 21.88
CA ILE A 199 12.41 -7.14 22.13
C ILE A 199 13.00 -8.24 23.01
N LYS A 200 12.11 -8.97 23.67
CA LYS A 200 12.37 -10.24 24.33
C LYS A 200 12.02 -11.33 23.34
N HIS A 201 12.97 -12.20 23.05
CA HIS A 201 12.68 -13.41 22.29
C HIS A 201 11.80 -14.35 23.12
N ASN A 202 11.07 -15.24 22.44
CA ASN A 202 10.15 -16.20 23.03
C ASN A 202 9.04 -15.54 23.86
N HIS A 203 8.58 -14.36 23.41
CA HIS A 203 7.47 -13.61 23.98
C HIS A 203 6.46 -13.25 22.88
N TRP A 204 5.18 -13.50 23.16
CA TRP A 204 4.08 -13.09 22.28
C TRP A 204 3.80 -11.60 22.50
N TYR A 205 4.08 -10.80 21.47
CA TYR A 205 3.73 -9.39 21.40
C TYR A 205 2.33 -9.20 20.84
N GLN A 206 1.49 -8.48 21.56
CA GLN A 206 0.15 -8.10 21.13
C GLN A 206 0.17 -6.70 20.52
N PHE A 207 -0.30 -6.58 19.28
CA PHE A 207 -0.54 -5.30 18.63
C PHE A 207 -2.04 -5.05 18.54
N ASP A 208 -2.51 -3.93 19.09
CA ASP A 208 -3.89 -3.47 18.91
C ASP A 208 -3.87 -2.08 18.27
N ILE A 209 -4.58 -1.94 17.16
CA ILE A 209 -4.56 -0.74 16.33
C ILE A 209 -5.99 -0.24 16.14
N ASP A 210 -6.28 0.95 16.63
CA ASP A 210 -7.46 1.73 16.23
C ASP A 210 -7.01 2.76 15.17
N VAL A 211 -7.64 2.74 13.99
CA VAL A 211 -7.23 3.59 12.88
C VAL A 211 -8.42 4.08 12.06
N THR A 212 -8.40 5.37 11.74
CA THR A 212 -9.22 5.95 10.67
C THR A 212 -8.29 6.29 9.51
N TRP A 213 -8.44 5.62 8.38
CA TRP A 213 -7.66 5.89 7.18
C TRP A 213 -8.16 7.15 6.48
N SER A 214 -7.35 8.19 6.40
CA SER A 214 -7.70 9.43 5.72
C SER A 214 -6.46 10.12 5.17
N HIS A 215 -6.59 10.77 4.01
CA HIS A 215 -5.56 11.64 3.46
C HIS A 215 -5.65 13.07 4.02
N THR A 216 -6.68 13.36 4.81
CA THR A 216 -6.95 14.66 5.42
C THR A 216 -6.67 14.65 6.93
N SER A 217 -6.99 15.77 7.61
CA SER A 217 -6.89 15.87 9.06
C SER A 217 -7.84 14.95 9.84
N ASN A 218 -8.80 14.29 9.18
CA ASN A 218 -9.78 13.40 9.81
C ASN A 218 -9.19 12.02 10.17
N GLY A 219 -7.97 11.72 9.74
CA GLY A 219 -7.31 10.47 10.06
C GLY A 219 -6.93 10.41 11.54
N SER A 220 -6.85 9.19 12.06
CA SER A 220 -6.44 8.91 13.43
C SER A 220 -5.66 7.61 13.49
N LEU A 221 -4.68 7.52 14.37
CA LEU A 221 -3.93 6.29 14.63
C LEU A 221 -3.63 6.19 16.12
N LYS A 222 -4.16 5.13 16.73
CA LYS A 222 -3.79 4.67 18.06
C LYS A 222 -3.25 3.26 17.96
N LEU A 223 -2.09 3.02 18.57
CA LEU A 223 -1.47 1.70 18.62
C LEU A 223 -1.06 1.38 20.05
N LYS A 224 -1.45 0.19 20.50
CA LYS A 224 -0.98 -0.42 21.73
C LYS A 224 -0.05 -1.58 21.43
N LEU A 225 1.03 -1.68 22.18
CA LEU A 225 1.96 -2.81 22.20
C LEU A 225 1.92 -3.40 23.60
N ASP A 226 1.49 -4.66 23.72
CA ASP A 226 1.27 -5.35 25.00
C ASP A 226 0.38 -4.55 25.98
N GLY A 227 -0.61 -3.84 25.44
CA GLY A 227 -1.55 -3.01 26.20
C GLY A 227 -1.09 -1.57 26.45
N ASP A 228 0.20 -1.28 26.31
CA ASP A 228 0.75 0.07 26.48
C ASP A 228 0.53 0.90 25.22
N THR A 229 -0.06 2.10 25.35
CA THR A 229 -0.25 3.00 24.21
C THR A 229 1.08 3.61 23.80
N VAL A 230 1.57 3.23 22.62
CA VAL A 230 2.86 3.69 22.08
C VAL A 230 2.70 4.73 20.96
N ILE A 231 1.50 4.82 20.37
CA ILE A 231 1.12 5.85 19.40
C ILE A 231 -0.31 6.30 19.73
N ASP A 232 -0.55 7.61 19.78
CA ASP A 232 -1.88 8.21 19.86
C ASP A 232 -1.81 9.57 19.12
N ARG A 233 -2.29 9.60 17.87
CA ARG A 233 -2.17 10.79 17.01
C ARG A 233 -3.37 10.98 16.10
N GLN A 234 -3.58 12.25 15.75
CA GLN A 234 -4.54 12.70 14.74
C GLN A 234 -3.83 13.21 13.49
N GLY A 235 -4.56 13.29 12.38
CA GLY A 235 -4.08 13.79 11.10
C GLY A 235 -3.97 12.68 10.04
N PRO A 236 -3.41 13.00 8.87
CA PRO A 236 -3.38 12.06 7.75
C PRO A 236 -2.73 10.72 8.13
N THR A 237 -3.32 9.64 7.63
CA THR A 237 -2.89 8.24 7.78
C THR A 237 -2.87 7.48 6.45
N SER A 238 -3.37 8.05 5.36
CA SER A 238 -3.38 7.42 4.04
C SER A 238 -2.84 8.31 2.91
N TYR A 239 -2.74 7.73 1.71
CA TYR A 239 -2.65 8.47 0.46
C TYR A 239 -4.04 8.95 0.03
N TYR A 240 -4.09 9.95 -0.83
CA TYR A 240 -5.30 10.33 -1.55
C TYR A 240 -5.52 9.37 -2.74
N ASP A 241 -5.94 8.15 -2.42
CA ASP A 241 -6.27 7.11 -3.39
C ASP A 241 -7.80 6.89 -3.43
N CYS A 242 -8.31 6.24 -4.47
CA CYS A 242 -9.71 5.83 -4.55
C CYS A 242 -10.07 4.66 -3.63
N VAL A 243 -9.12 3.75 -3.39
CA VAL A 243 -9.34 2.52 -2.63
C VAL A 243 -8.39 2.50 -1.44
N GLY A 244 -8.91 2.23 -0.25
CA GLY A 244 -8.10 2.26 0.96
C GLY A 244 -7.10 1.12 1.08
N PRO A 245 -6.27 1.17 2.14
CA PRO A 245 -5.20 0.22 2.33
C PRO A 245 -5.71 -1.18 2.70
N TYR A 246 -4.86 -2.18 2.48
CA TYR A 246 -5.11 -3.57 2.85
C TYR A 246 -3.98 -4.12 3.71
N PHE A 247 -4.35 -5.00 4.63
CA PHE A 247 -3.43 -5.58 5.61
C PHE A 247 -2.61 -6.72 5.01
N LYS A 248 -1.34 -6.81 5.41
CA LYS A 248 -0.42 -7.91 5.12
C LYS A 248 0.42 -8.20 6.35
N MET A 249 0.73 -9.48 6.59
CA MET A 249 1.70 -9.90 7.59
C MET A 249 2.62 -10.98 7.04
N GLY A 250 3.81 -11.09 7.60
CA GLY A 250 4.82 -12.06 7.19
C GLY A 250 6.21 -11.47 7.29
N ILE A 251 7.03 -11.65 6.26
CA ILE A 251 8.37 -11.09 6.17
C ILE A 251 8.50 -10.43 4.79
N TYR A 252 8.79 -9.14 4.75
CA TYR A 252 9.26 -8.44 3.55
C TYR A 252 10.52 -7.64 3.88
N ARG A 253 11.67 -8.11 3.40
CA ARG A 253 12.98 -7.62 3.83
C ARG A 253 13.90 -7.22 2.69
N ASP A 254 15.00 -6.56 3.02
CA ASP A 254 16.11 -6.40 2.09
C ASP A 254 17.00 -7.66 2.08
N LYS A 255 17.87 -7.78 1.07
CA LYS A 255 18.72 -8.96 0.89
C LYS A 255 19.62 -9.21 2.11
N THR A 256 19.62 -10.44 2.61
CA THR A 256 20.54 -10.92 3.64
C THR A 256 20.67 -12.44 3.56
N PRO A 257 21.85 -13.03 3.83
CA PRO A 257 22.03 -14.48 3.87
C PRO A 257 21.45 -15.13 5.12
N LYS A 258 21.10 -14.34 6.15
CA LYS A 258 20.54 -14.86 7.40
C LYS A 258 19.08 -15.28 7.19
N PRO A 259 18.61 -16.45 7.65
CA PRO A 259 17.20 -16.80 7.61
C PRO A 259 16.42 -16.01 8.66
N PHE A 260 15.19 -15.61 8.33
CA PHE A 260 14.25 -15.03 9.29
C PHE A 260 13.07 -15.98 9.49
N VAL A 261 12.71 -16.22 10.75
CA VAL A 261 11.56 -17.03 11.15
C VAL A 261 10.74 -16.24 12.15
N ILE A 262 9.45 -16.09 11.91
CA ILE A 262 8.54 -15.37 12.79
C ILE A 262 7.18 -16.05 12.80
N TYR A 263 6.46 -15.92 13.91
CA TYR A 263 5.17 -16.55 14.13
C TYR A 263 4.08 -15.50 14.34
N PHE A 264 2.87 -15.77 13.84
CA PHE A 264 1.71 -14.91 13.97
C PHE A 264 0.52 -15.70 14.51
N ASP A 265 -0.29 -15.02 15.33
CA ASP A 265 -1.53 -15.59 15.83
C ASP A 265 -2.63 -14.53 16.05
N ASP A 266 -3.86 -14.99 16.31
CA ASP A 266 -5.00 -14.21 16.79
C ASP A 266 -5.28 -12.93 15.97
N PHE A 267 -5.21 -13.04 14.65
CA PHE A 267 -5.55 -11.90 13.81
C PHE A 267 -7.05 -11.61 13.88
N SER A 268 -7.39 -10.37 14.14
CA SER A 268 -8.73 -9.85 13.94
C SER A 268 -8.74 -8.50 13.25
N ARG A 269 -9.83 -8.24 12.55
CA ARG A 269 -10.18 -6.97 11.94
C ARG A 269 -11.66 -6.75 12.14
N GLN A 270 -12.07 -5.53 12.46
CA GLN A 270 -13.48 -5.14 12.45
C GLN A 270 -13.64 -3.65 12.16
N THR A 271 -14.73 -3.28 11.49
CA THR A 271 -15.20 -1.90 11.44
C THR A 271 -15.96 -1.58 12.73
N THR A 272 -15.73 -0.41 13.31
CA THR A 272 -16.49 0.03 14.51
C THR A 272 -17.62 0.98 14.17
N ALA A 273 -17.93 1.15 12.88
CA ALA A 273 -19.13 1.86 12.45
C ALA A 273 -20.34 0.93 12.62
N GLU A 274 -21.30 1.38 13.45
CA GLU A 274 -22.63 0.79 13.64
C GLU A 274 -23.49 0.88 12.36
#